data_AF-A0A3R5THD3-F1
#
_entry.id   AF-A0A3R5THD3-F1
#
_cell.length_a   1.000
_cell.length_b   1.000
_cell.length_c   1.000
_cell.angle_alpha   90.00
_cell.angle_beta   90.00
_cell.angle_gamma   90.00
#
_symmetry.space_group_name_H-M   'P 1'
#
loop_
_entity.id
_entity.type
_entity.pdbx_description
1 polymer ?
#
loop_
_entity_poly.entity_id
_entity_poly.type
_entity_poly.pdbx_seq_one_letter_code
_entity_poly.pdbx_strand_id
1 'polypeptide(L)'
;MNACNPYRPRTKGKIEKPFQYIEEQFVKGNKFDSMTHLNKAAEAFIEDSNNLKHGTTLRITNEYFTEEIPYLAPVKDKPFIITDLKERKVSLDSFISVDAVKYSVPIEYVGKK
;
A
#
# COMPACT_ATOMS: atom_id res chain seq x y z
N MET A 1 -10.43 -6.16 31.95
CA MET A 1 -8.95 -6.19 32.13
C MET A 1 -8.35 -5.22 31.12
N ASN A 2 -7.73 -4.13 31.56
CA ASN A 2 -7.09 -3.20 30.64
C ASN A 2 -5.72 -3.74 30.23
N ALA A 3 -5.51 -3.91 28.93
CA ALA A 3 -4.29 -4.48 28.37
C ALA A 3 -3.02 -3.64 28.67
N CYS A 4 -3.17 -2.35 28.99
CA CYS A 4 -2.05 -1.43 29.22
C CYS A 4 -2.18 -0.72 30.57
N ASN A 5 -1.62 -1.29 31.64
CA ASN A 5 -1.63 -0.63 32.94
C ASN A 5 -0.47 0.40 33.07
N PRO A 6 -0.72 1.58 33.65
CA PRO A 6 0.33 2.55 33.97
C PRO A 6 1.45 1.91 34.81
N TYR A 7 2.70 2.32 34.59
CA TYR A 7 3.90 1.83 35.29
C TYR A 7 4.16 0.31 35.19
N ARG A 8 3.50 -0.42 34.29
CA ARG A 8 3.77 -1.84 34.00
C ARG A 8 4.20 -2.04 32.54
N PRO A 9 5.48 -1.77 32.18
CA PRO A 9 5.98 -1.90 30.80
C PRO A 9 5.73 -3.28 30.18
N ARG A 10 5.76 -4.34 31.01
CA ARG A 10 5.50 -5.74 30.60
C ARG A 10 4.08 -6.01 30.10
N THR A 11 3.12 -5.14 30.41
CA THR A 11 1.75 -5.25 29.89
C THR A 11 1.57 -4.57 28.54
N LYS A 12 2.49 -3.67 28.17
CA LYS A 12 2.44 -3.03 26.86
C LYS A 12 2.81 -4.04 25.78
N GLY A 13 2.11 -4.00 24.66
CA GLY A 13 2.46 -4.77 23.47
C GLY A 13 3.85 -4.40 22.95
N LYS A 14 4.46 -5.33 22.23
CA LYS A 14 5.72 -5.08 21.50
C LYS A 14 5.50 -3.91 20.53
N ILE A 15 6.44 -2.96 20.50
CA ILE A 15 6.46 -1.93 19.47
C ILE A 15 7.02 -2.57 18.21
N GLU A 16 6.20 -2.66 17.17
CA GLU A 16 6.65 -3.11 15.85
C GLU A 16 7.32 -1.96 15.11
N LYS A 17 8.40 -2.28 14.39
CA LYS A 17 9.11 -1.34 13.53
C LYS A 17 8.94 -1.78 12.08
N PRO A 18 7.78 -1.50 11.47
CA PRO A 18 7.41 -2.08 10.17
C PRO A 18 8.37 -1.67 9.05
N PHE A 19 8.94 -0.47 9.12
CA PHE A 19 9.80 0.06 8.06
C PHE A 19 11.30 -0.19 8.26
N GLN A 20 11.71 -0.66 9.44
CA GLN A 20 13.13 -0.80 9.77
C GLN A 20 13.87 -1.69 8.77
N TYR A 21 13.25 -2.77 8.30
CA TYR A 21 13.86 -3.67 7.34
C TYR A 21 14.18 -2.96 6.02
N ILE A 22 13.23 -2.20 5.47
CA ILE A 22 13.40 -1.46 4.23
C ILE A 22 14.41 -0.32 4.43
N GLU A 23 14.34 0.38 5.56
CA GLU A 23 15.29 1.45 5.90
C GLU A 23 16.73 0.92 5.96
N GLU A 24 16.95 -0.22 6.61
CA GLU A 24 18.30 -0.77 6.81
C GLU A 24 18.85 -1.50 5.59
N GLN A 25 18.02 -2.25 4.85
CA GLN A 25 18.47 -3.11 3.75
C GLN A 25 18.36 -2.45 2.37
N PHE A 26 17.41 -1.51 2.19
CA PHE A 26 17.16 -0.90 0.89
C PHE A 26 17.52 0.59 0.84
N VAL A 27 17.19 1.37 1.87
CA VAL A 27 17.41 2.83 1.84
C VAL A 27 18.85 3.19 2.26
N LYS A 28 19.35 2.54 3.30
CA LYS A 28 20.66 2.86 3.87
C LYS A 28 21.79 2.53 2.90
N GLY A 29 22.53 3.56 2.50
CA GLY A 29 23.71 3.43 1.62
C GLY A 29 23.39 3.52 0.12
N ASN A 30 22.11 3.50 -0.26
CA ASN A 30 21.69 3.70 -1.65
C ASN A 30 21.43 5.18 -1.95
N LYS A 31 21.68 5.58 -3.20
CA LYS A 31 21.34 6.89 -3.74
C LYS A 31 20.55 6.71 -5.02
N PHE A 32 19.51 7.51 -5.20
CA PHE A 32 18.63 7.43 -6.36
C PHE A 32 18.58 8.80 -7.05
N ASP A 33 18.79 8.80 -8.36
CA ASP A 33 18.79 10.03 -9.16
C ASP A 33 17.39 10.49 -9.57
N SER A 34 16.40 9.60 -9.53
CA SER A 34 15.01 9.90 -9.92
C SER A 34 14.01 8.98 -9.23
N MET A 35 12.73 9.40 -9.22
CA MET A 35 11.63 8.59 -8.69
C MET A 35 11.44 7.29 -9.47
N THR A 36 11.64 7.33 -10.79
CA THR A 36 11.52 6.14 -11.64
C THR A 36 12.65 5.15 -11.36
N HIS A 37 13.86 5.64 -11.07
CA HIS A 37 14.98 4.81 -10.68
C HIS A 37 14.73 4.13 -9.32
N LEU A 38 14.22 4.89 -8.34
CA LEU A 38 13.84 4.35 -7.03
C LEU A 38 12.81 3.23 -7.16
N ASN A 39 11.73 3.44 -7.94
CA ASN A 39 10.69 2.42 -8.10
C ASN A 39 11.23 1.13 -8.72
N LYS A 40 12.05 1.24 -9.77
CA LYS A 40 12.67 0.06 -10.40
C LYS A 40 13.62 -0.67 -9.46
N ALA A 41 14.43 0.07 -8.70
CA ALA A 41 15.32 -0.52 -7.71
C ALA A 41 14.54 -1.21 -6.59
N ALA A 42 13.42 -0.64 -6.16
CA ALA A 42 12.54 -1.23 -5.15
C ALA A 42 11.89 -2.53 -5.65
N GLU A 43 11.38 -2.55 -6.88
CA GLU A 43 10.83 -3.76 -7.50
C GLU A 43 11.87 -4.87 -7.55
N ALA A 44 13.09 -4.57 -8.01
CA ALA A 44 14.18 -5.53 -8.05
C ALA A 44 14.58 -6.04 -6.66
N PHE A 45 14.63 -5.14 -5.66
CA PHE A 45 14.95 -5.50 -4.28
C PHE A 45 13.91 -6.42 -3.65
N ILE A 46 12.62 -6.17 -3.89
CA ILE A 46 11.53 -7.01 -3.40
C ILE A 46 11.62 -8.41 -4.03
N GLU A 47 11.86 -8.47 -5.34
CA GLU A 47 11.98 -9.74 -6.05
C GLU A 47 13.17 -10.57 -5.54
N ASP A 48 14.35 -9.95 -5.38
CA ASP A 48 15.53 -10.63 -4.83
C ASP A 48 15.27 -11.13 -3.39
N SER A 49 14.68 -10.28 -2.55
CA SER A 49 14.34 -10.62 -1.16
C SER A 49 13.35 -11.79 -1.07
N ASN A 50 12.37 -11.87 -1.98
CA ASN A 50 11.39 -12.94 -2.00
C ASN A 50 11.93 -14.27 -2.55
N ASN A 51 13.00 -14.22 -3.34
CA ASN A 51 13.70 -15.40 -3.85
C ASN A 51 14.77 -15.95 -2.89
N LEU A 52 15.13 -15.19 -1.84
CA LEU A 52 16.01 -15.67 -0.79
C LEU A 52 15.28 -16.61 0.18
N LYS A 53 16.02 -17.58 0.71
CA LYS A 53 15.52 -18.50 1.73
C LYS A 53 15.30 -17.73 3.03
N HIS A 54 14.06 -17.66 3.48
CA HIS A 54 13.71 -16.95 4.69
C HIS A 54 14.22 -17.68 5.95
N GLY A 55 14.81 -16.94 6.89
CA GLY A 55 15.53 -17.52 8.02
C GLY A 55 14.65 -18.29 9.02
N THR A 56 13.37 -17.91 9.16
CA THR A 56 12.45 -18.54 10.11
C THR A 56 11.71 -19.73 9.51
N THR A 57 11.22 -19.58 8.29
CA THR A 57 10.41 -20.60 7.61
C THR A 57 11.27 -21.58 6.82
N LEU A 58 12.54 -21.26 6.59
CA LEU A 58 13.50 -22.06 5.82
C LEU A 58 12.98 -22.42 4.42
N ARG A 59 12.15 -21.56 3.83
CA ARG A 59 11.57 -21.69 2.51
C ARG A 59 11.76 -20.40 1.73
N ILE A 60 11.65 -20.48 0.41
CA ILE A 60 11.65 -19.31 -0.47
C ILE A 60 10.21 -18.77 -0.51
N THR A 61 10.06 -17.47 -0.32
CA THR A 61 8.75 -16.82 -0.21
C THR A 61 7.96 -16.95 -1.51
N ASN A 62 8.61 -16.77 -2.66
CA ASN A 62 7.96 -16.91 -3.97
C ASN A 62 7.43 -18.33 -4.23
N GLU A 63 8.22 -19.37 -3.92
CA GLU A 63 7.78 -20.76 -4.07
C GLU A 63 6.56 -21.03 -3.18
N TYR A 64 6.67 -20.65 -1.90
CA TYR A 64 5.59 -20.82 -0.94
C TYR A 64 4.32 -20.06 -1.33
N PHE A 65 4.46 -18.84 -1.86
CA PHE A 65 3.33 -18.06 -2.35
C PHE A 65 2.60 -18.77 -3.50
N THR A 66 3.33 -19.38 -4.44
CA THR A 66 2.71 -20.12 -5.54
C THR A 66 1.91 -21.35 -5.08
N GLU A 67 2.33 -22.01 -4.00
CA GLU A 67 1.58 -23.08 -3.35
C GLU A 67 0.30 -22.57 -2.66
N GLU A 68 0.32 -21.35 -2.11
CA GLU A 68 -0.81 -20.76 -1.38
C GLU A 68 -1.90 -20.18 -2.29
N ILE A 69 -1.55 -19.65 -3.47
CA ILE A 69 -2.48 -19.05 -4.45
C ILE A 69 -3.81 -19.83 -4.61
N PRO A 70 -3.84 -21.16 -4.83
CA PRO A 70 -5.09 -21.89 -5.03
C PRO A 70 -6.00 -21.92 -3.79
N TYR A 71 -5.47 -21.66 -2.60
CA TYR A 71 -6.21 -21.63 -1.35
C TYR A 71 -6.63 -20.22 -0.92
N LEU A 72 -6.13 -19.17 -1.60
CA LEU A 72 -6.49 -17.79 -1.30
C LEU A 72 -7.87 -17.44 -1.83
N ALA A 73 -8.58 -16.60 -1.07
CA ALA A 73 -9.83 -16.02 -1.54
C ALA A 73 -9.54 -15.09 -2.74
N PRO A 74 -10.44 -15.04 -3.74
CA PRO A 74 -10.28 -14.16 -4.87
C PRO A 74 -10.24 -12.69 -4.40
N VAL A 75 -9.46 -11.89 -5.13
CA VAL A 75 -9.42 -10.44 -4.90
C VAL A 75 -10.82 -9.88 -5.12
N LYS A 76 -11.29 -9.03 -4.20
CA LYS A 76 -12.58 -8.37 -4.35
C LYS A 76 -12.55 -7.46 -5.58
N ASP A 77 -13.56 -7.55 -6.43
CA ASP A 77 -13.66 -6.71 -7.64
C ASP A 77 -13.70 -5.20 -7.32
N LYS A 78 -14.19 -4.85 -6.13
CA LYS A 78 -14.26 -3.45 -5.68
C LYS A 78 -12.98 -3.07 -4.94
N PRO A 79 -12.27 -2.01 -5.38
CA PRO A 79 -11.07 -1.54 -4.69
C PRO A 79 -11.42 -1.06 -3.28
N PHE A 80 -10.51 -1.29 -2.34
CA PHE A 80 -10.60 -0.71 -1.01
C PHE A 80 -10.16 0.75 -1.07
N ILE A 81 -11.12 1.67 -1.01
CA ILE A 81 -10.88 3.12 -1.08
C ILE A 81 -10.69 3.62 0.36
N ILE A 82 -9.46 4.05 0.68
CA ILE A 82 -9.10 4.63 1.99
C ILE A 82 -9.27 6.16 1.96
N THR A 83 -9.58 6.74 0.81
CA THR A 83 -9.74 8.18 0.65
C THR A 83 -11.17 8.64 0.92
N ASP A 84 -11.29 9.84 1.48
CA ASP A 84 -12.58 10.51 1.60
C ASP A 84 -13.13 10.84 0.20
N LEU A 85 -14.11 10.06 -0.24
CA LEU A 85 -14.83 10.31 -1.47
C LEU A 85 -15.65 11.60 -1.30
N LYS A 86 -15.32 12.62 -2.10
CA LYS A 86 -16.06 13.89 -2.13
C LYS A 86 -17.08 13.85 -3.25
N GLU A 87 -18.36 13.85 -2.90
CA GLU A 87 -19.44 14.03 -3.87
C GLU A 87 -19.45 15.48 -4.37
N ARG A 88 -19.51 15.67 -5.69
CA ARG A 88 -19.60 17.00 -6.31
C ARG A 88 -20.58 17.00 -7.46
N LYS A 89 -21.41 18.04 -7.51
CA LYS A 89 -22.40 18.21 -8.58
C LYS A 89 -21.70 18.55 -9.92
N VAL A 90 -22.07 17.83 -10.97
CA VAL A 90 -21.62 18.14 -12.34
C VAL A 90 -22.31 19.40 -12.85
N SER A 91 -21.53 20.32 -13.42
CA SER A 91 -22.04 21.52 -14.09
C SER A 91 -22.91 21.15 -15.31
N LEU A 92 -23.75 22.09 -15.76
CA LEU A 92 -24.53 21.93 -16.99
C LEU A 92 -23.64 21.73 -18.23
N ASP A 93 -22.45 22.32 -18.21
CA ASP A 93 -21.44 22.19 -19.27
C ASP A 93 -20.64 20.87 -19.19
N SER A 94 -21.05 19.90 -18.36
CA SER A 94 -20.39 18.60 -18.21
C SER A 94 -18.97 18.64 -17.60
N PHE A 95 -18.76 19.56 -16.64
CA PHE A 95 -17.50 19.69 -15.89
C PHE A 95 -17.68 19.53 -14.38
N ILE A 96 -16.67 18.98 -13.72
CA ILE A 96 -16.50 19.01 -12.26
C ILE A 96 -15.26 19.85 -11.92
N SER A 97 -15.34 20.65 -10.86
CA SER A 97 -14.19 21.39 -10.31
C SER A 97 -13.52 20.59 -9.20
N VAL A 98 -12.21 20.33 -9.34
CA VAL A 98 -11.35 19.74 -8.32
C VAL A 98 -10.18 20.68 -8.10
N ASP A 99 -10.07 21.23 -6.88
CA ASP A 99 -8.98 22.13 -6.49
C ASP A 99 -8.73 23.27 -7.50
N ALA A 100 -9.82 23.89 -7.95
CA ALA A 100 -9.89 24.95 -8.97
C ALA A 100 -9.56 24.53 -10.41
N VAL A 101 -9.31 23.25 -10.67
CA VAL A 101 -9.15 22.69 -12.02
C VAL A 101 -10.44 22.03 -12.49
N LYS A 102 -10.85 22.28 -13.73
CA LYS A 102 -12.06 21.70 -14.32
C LYS A 102 -11.72 20.42 -15.09
N TYR A 103 -12.46 19.36 -14.81
CA TYR A 103 -12.34 18.07 -15.47
C TYR A 103 -13.63 17.77 -16.22
N SER A 104 -13.52 17.35 -17.48
CA SER A 104 -14.68 16.94 -18.27
C SER A 104 -15.19 15.58 -17.80
N VAL A 105 -16.50 15.44 -17.81
CA VAL A 105 -17.21 14.21 -17.44
C VAL A 105 -18.21 13.89 -18.55
N PRO A 106 -18.59 12.62 -18.78
CA PRO A 106 -19.62 12.30 -19.76
C PRO A 106 -20.95 13.02 -19.48
N ILE A 107 -21.66 13.40 -20.55
CA ILE A 107 -22.88 14.22 -20.46
C ILE A 107 -24.02 13.56 -19.68
N GLU A 108 -23.97 12.23 -19.57
CA GLU A 108 -24.91 11.40 -18.80
C GLU A 108 -24.93 11.73 -17.30
N TYR A 109 -23.88 12.40 -16.82
CA TYR A 109 -23.72 12.80 -15.42
C TYR A 109 -24.10 14.26 -15.16
N VAL A 110 -24.50 15.04 -16.18
CA VAL A 110 -24.91 16.43 -16.03
C VAL A 110 -26.04 16.56 -15.00
N GLY A 111 -25.84 17.42 -14.01
CA GLY A 111 -26.81 17.65 -12.93
C GLY A 111 -26.86 16.58 -11.84
N LYS A 112 -26.13 15.47 -12.00
CA LYS A 112 -25.96 14.41 -10.97
C LYS A 112 -24.82 14.75 -10.01
N LYS A 113 -24.76 14.05 -8.87
CA LYS A 113 -23.72 14.16 -7.83
C LYS A 113 -22.87 12.91 -7.80
#